data_AF-Q0IA47-F1
#
_entry.id   AF-Q0IA47-F1
#
_cell.length_a   1.000
_cell.length_b   1.000
_cell.length_c   1.000
_cell.angle_alpha   90.00
_cell.angle_beta   90.00
_cell.angle_gamma   90.00
#
_symmetry.space_group_name_H-M   'P 1'
#
loop_
_entity.id
_entity.type
_entity.pdbx_description
1 polymer ?
#
loop_
_entity_poly.entity_id
_entity_poly.type
_entity_poly.pdbx_seq_one_letter_code
_entity_poly.pdbx_strand_id
1 'polypeptide(L)'
;MKHTLLLISLIGTSALAQSFQMLDRVDSWLIERKLDNEQNHVCRASIPGGGSWFSARVHLDPNDELVVPKGLIAPNEASVDSARDALRLCRSSLLYF
;
A
#
# COMPACT_ATOMS: atom_id res chain seq x y z
N MET A 1 31.30 -4.66 43.52
CA MET A 1 30.12 -5.17 42.76
C MET A 1 30.13 -4.47 41.41
N LYS A 2 30.46 -5.19 40.33
CA LYS A 2 30.56 -4.64 38.96
C LYS A 2 29.17 -4.73 38.34
N HIS A 3 28.47 -3.61 38.22
CA HIS A 3 27.22 -3.54 37.45
C HIS A 3 27.57 -3.37 35.98
N THR A 4 27.58 -4.49 35.25
CA THR A 4 27.68 -4.50 33.80
C THR A 4 26.36 -3.98 33.24
N LEU A 5 26.33 -2.71 32.81
CA LEU A 5 25.19 -2.13 32.09
C LEU A 5 25.17 -2.73 30.68
N LEU A 6 24.30 -3.71 30.43
CA LEU A 6 24.07 -4.25 29.11
C LEU A 6 23.10 -3.30 28.38
N LEU A 7 23.62 -2.43 27.51
CA LEU A 7 22.78 -1.64 26.59
C LEU A 7 22.19 -2.61 25.56
N ILE A 8 20.90 -2.88 25.67
CA ILE A 8 20.17 -3.69 24.70
C ILE A 8 19.82 -2.76 23.53
N SER A 9 20.67 -2.73 22.50
CA SER A 9 20.33 -2.09 21.21
C SER A 9 19.38 -2.98 20.42
N LEU A 10 18.10 -3.03 20.79
CA LEU A 10 17.04 -3.57 19.93
C LEU A 10 16.50 -2.43 19.03
N ILE A 11 17.33 -1.96 18.10
CA ILE A 11 16.82 -1.28 16.91
C ILE A 11 16.88 -2.31 15.79
N GLY A 12 15.98 -3.28 15.86
CA GLY A 12 15.69 -4.12 14.69
C GLY A 12 15.13 -3.19 13.63
N THR A 13 15.93 -2.82 12.64
CA THR A 13 15.43 -2.07 11.49
C THR A 13 14.33 -2.91 10.85
N SER A 14 13.13 -2.36 10.89
CA SER A 14 11.90 -2.98 10.44
C SER A 14 11.99 -3.31 8.95
N ALA A 15 12.47 -4.52 8.60
CA ALA A 15 12.35 -5.05 7.25
C ALA A 15 10.88 -5.09 6.77
N LEU A 16 9.94 -5.14 7.71
CA LEU A 16 8.49 -4.99 7.49
C LEU A 16 8.06 -3.58 7.02
N ALA A 17 8.84 -2.52 7.30
CA ALA A 17 8.50 -1.17 6.88
C ALA A 17 8.78 -0.91 5.39
N GLN A 18 9.56 -1.78 4.74
CA GLN A 18 9.96 -1.62 3.33
C GLN A 18 8.99 -2.29 2.34
N SER A 19 8.15 -3.22 2.80
CA SER A 19 7.12 -3.85 1.97
C SER A 19 5.78 -3.13 2.12
N PHE A 20 4.97 -3.18 1.07
CA PHE A 20 3.59 -2.70 1.12
C PHE A 20 2.78 -3.58 2.06
N GLN A 21 2.17 -2.94 3.05
CA GLN A 21 1.26 -3.55 4.01
C GLN A 21 -0.18 -3.26 3.58
N MET A 22 -1.06 -4.24 3.73
CA MET A 22 -2.51 -4.04 3.57
C MET A 22 -2.99 -3.02 4.60
N LEU A 23 -3.69 -2.00 4.12
CA LEU A 23 -4.30 -0.97 4.95
C LEU A 23 -5.82 -1.14 5.00
N ASP A 24 -6.44 -1.40 3.85
CA ASP A 24 -7.90 -1.46 3.73
C ASP A 24 -8.35 -2.31 2.52
N ARG A 25 -9.63 -2.65 2.50
CA ARG A 25 -10.34 -3.25 1.36
C ARG A 25 -11.62 -2.48 1.08
N VAL A 26 -11.66 -1.83 -0.07
CA VAL A 26 -12.83 -1.10 -0.56
C VAL A 26 -13.32 -1.79 -1.83
N ASP A 27 -14.55 -2.28 -1.82
CA ASP A 27 -15.07 -3.21 -2.84
C ASP A 27 -14.13 -4.41 -3.08
N SER A 28 -13.59 -4.54 -4.29
CA SER A 28 -12.61 -5.55 -4.68
C SER A 28 -11.16 -5.03 -4.64
N TRP A 29 -10.95 -3.77 -4.26
CA TRP A 29 -9.64 -3.14 -4.22
C TRP A 29 -8.95 -3.40 -2.90
N LEU A 30 -7.67 -3.74 -3.01
CA LEU A 30 -6.72 -3.79 -1.92
C LEU A 30 -5.98 -2.46 -1.87
N ILE A 31 -6.08 -1.75 -0.76
CA ILE A 31 -5.33 -0.53 -0.48
C ILE A 31 -4.13 -0.91 0.36
N GLU A 32 -2.95 -0.51 -0.09
CA GLU A 32 -1.69 -0.83 0.59
C GLU A 32 -0.87 0.43 0.81
N ARG A 33 -0.10 0.44 1.90
CA ARG A 33 0.83 1.52 2.25
C ARG A 33 2.21 0.96 2.59
N LYS A 34 3.25 1.69 2.23
CA LYS A 34 4.59 1.54 2.79
C LYS A 34 5.21 2.88 3.14
N LEU A 35 6.30 2.83 3.89
CA LEU A 35 7.23 3.95 3.99
C LEU A 35 8.30 3.79 2.90
N ASP A 36 8.63 4.86 2.20
CA ASP A 36 9.81 4.89 1.34
C ASP A 36 11.09 5.16 2.16
N ASN A 37 12.23 5.29 1.46
CA ASN A 37 13.52 5.53 2.10
C ASN A 37 13.61 6.91 2.79
N GLU A 38 12.75 7.84 2.41
CA GLU A 38 12.63 9.19 2.97
C GLU A 38 11.56 9.26 4.07
N GLN A 39 10.96 8.12 4.42
CA GLN A 39 9.84 8.00 5.35
C GLN A 39 8.54 8.67 4.87
N ASN A 40 8.38 8.89 3.57
CA ASN A 40 7.11 9.32 3.00
C ASN A 40 6.14 8.14 2.91
N HIS A 41 4.85 8.41 3.07
CA HIS A 41 3.80 7.42 2.82
C HIS A 41 3.61 7.23 1.31
N VAL A 42 3.83 6.00 0.85
CA VAL A 42 3.49 5.59 -0.50
C VAL A 42 2.29 4.67 -0.44
N CYS A 43 1.19 5.08 -1.08
CA CYS A 43 -0.05 4.34 -1.14
C CYS A 43 -0.28 3.79 -2.56
N ARG A 44 -0.85 2.60 -2.65
CA ARG A 44 -1.27 1.99 -3.92
C ARG A 44 -2.59 1.24 -3.77
N ALA A 45 -3.33 1.13 -4.87
CA ALA A 45 -4.57 0.38 -4.94
C ALA A 45 -4.48 -0.64 -6.07
N SER A 46 -4.85 -1.89 -5.80
CA SER A 46 -4.97 -2.91 -6.84
C SER A 46 -6.10 -3.89 -6.55
N ILE A 47 -6.71 -4.45 -7.59
CA ILE A 47 -7.60 -5.60 -7.45
C ILE A 47 -6.72 -6.86 -7.47
N PRO A 48 -6.70 -7.68 -6.41
CA PRO A 48 -5.96 -8.93 -6.42
C PRO A 48 -6.44 -9.87 -7.53
N GLY A 49 -5.54 -10.36 -8.37
CA GLY A 49 -5.87 -11.24 -9.50
C GLY A 49 -4.90 -11.02 -10.68
N GLY A 50 -4.86 -11.94 -11.64
CA GLY A 50 -4.02 -11.82 -12.85
C GLY A 50 -2.51 -12.11 -12.67
N GLY A 51 -1.96 -11.99 -11.46
CA GLY A 51 -0.59 -12.39 -11.14
C GLY A 51 -0.15 -12.07 -9.70
N SER A 52 1.02 -12.58 -9.31
CA SER A 52 1.62 -12.30 -7.98
C SER A 52 2.20 -10.89 -7.88
N TRP A 53 2.63 -10.30 -9.00
CA TRP A 53 3.22 -8.97 -9.10
C TRP A 53 2.17 -7.86 -9.23
N PHE A 54 2.45 -6.68 -8.67
CA PHE A 54 1.52 -5.54 -8.68
C PHE A 54 1.13 -5.10 -10.10
N SER A 55 2.11 -4.97 -11.01
CA SER A 55 1.86 -4.55 -12.40
C SER A 55 1.06 -5.57 -13.23
N ALA A 56 0.93 -6.81 -12.75
CA ALA A 56 0.09 -7.83 -13.37
C ALA A 56 -1.38 -7.77 -12.91
N ARG A 57 -1.73 -6.81 -12.05
CA ARG A 57 -3.07 -6.61 -11.49
C ARG A 57 -3.74 -5.40 -12.13
N VAL A 58 -5.06 -5.35 -12.07
CA VAL A 58 -5.78 -4.08 -12.26
C VAL A 58 -5.38 -3.15 -11.12
N HIS A 59 -4.92 -1.94 -11.43
CA HIS A 59 -4.42 -1.00 -10.44
C HIS A 59 -4.65 0.45 -10.85
N LEU A 60 -4.46 1.35 -9.89
CA LEU A 60 -4.32 2.78 -10.15
C LEU A 60 -2.84 3.13 -10.24
N ASP A 61 -2.47 3.87 -11.27
CA ASP A 61 -1.10 4.37 -11.45
C ASP A 61 -0.83 5.59 -10.53
N PRO A 62 0.38 6.17 -10.54
CA PRO A 62 0.68 7.34 -9.71
C PRO A 62 -0.17 8.59 -10.00
N ASN A 63 -0.83 8.68 -11.16
CA ASN A 63 -1.75 9.76 -11.54
C ASN A 63 -3.22 9.40 -11.25
N ASP A 64 -3.47 8.29 -10.54
CA ASP A 64 -4.80 7.75 -10.26
C ASP A 64 -5.59 7.35 -11.53
N GLU A 65 -4.87 7.05 -12.62
CA GLU A 65 -5.42 6.49 -13.84
C GLU A 65 -5.58 4.98 -13.72
N LEU A 66 -6.70 4.46 -14.25
CA LEU A 66 -7.00 3.03 -14.22
C LEU A 66 -6.13 2.29 -15.25
N VAL A 67 -5.31 1.37 -14.75
CA VAL A 67 -4.53 0.45 -15.57
C VAL A 67 -5.15 -0.94 -15.51
N VAL A 68 -5.54 -1.46 -16.68
CA VAL A 68 -6.09 -2.80 -16.85
C VAL A 68 -5.13 -3.64 -17.69
N PRO A 69 -4.38 -4.58 -17.08
CA PRO A 69 -3.54 -5.51 -17.82
C PRO A 69 -4.33 -6.32 -18.85
N LYS A 70 -3.65 -6.70 -19.94
CA LYS A 70 -4.24 -7.50 -21.02
C LYS A 70 -4.86 -8.79 -20.47
N GLY A 71 -6.11 -9.06 -20.85
CA GLY A 71 -6.83 -10.27 -20.46
C GLY A 71 -7.54 -10.18 -19.11
N LEU A 72 -7.44 -9.04 -18.41
CA LEU A 72 -8.26 -8.76 -17.23
C LEU A 72 -9.46 -7.89 -17.59
N ILE A 73 -10.47 -7.92 -16.74
CA ILE A 73 -11.71 -7.17 -16.91
C ILE A 73 -11.60 -5.86 -16.15
N ALA A 74 -11.98 -4.77 -16.82
CA ALA A 74 -12.07 -3.46 -16.17
C ALA A 74 -13.20 -3.45 -15.12
N PRO A 75 -12.95 -2.94 -13.90
CA PRO A 75 -14.01 -2.70 -12.92
C PRO A 75 -14.96 -1.60 -13.41
N ASN A 76 -16.14 -1.52 -12.80
CA ASN A 76 -17.07 -0.43 -13.08
C ASN A 76 -16.55 0.90 -12.52
N GLU A 77 -17.01 2.02 -13.08
CA GLU A 77 -16.57 3.38 -12.75
C GLU A 77 -16.73 3.71 -11.26
N ALA A 78 -17.89 3.37 -10.66
CA ALA A 78 -18.14 3.63 -9.25
C ALA A 78 -17.10 2.95 -8.33
N SER A 79 -16.71 1.72 -8.65
CA SER A 79 -15.68 1.00 -7.89
C SER A 79 -14.28 1.59 -8.10
N VAL A 80 -13.99 2.14 -9.28
CA VAL A 80 -12.75 2.89 -9.53
C VAL A 80 -12.72 4.17 -8.70
N ASP A 81 -13.83 4.90 -8.62
CA ASP A 81 -13.93 6.13 -7.84
C ASP A 81 -13.77 5.88 -6.35
N SER A 82 -14.39 4.81 -5.81
CA SER A 82 -14.15 4.35 -4.44
C SER A 82 -12.67 4.10 -4.15
N ALA A 83 -11.95 3.49 -5.09
CA ALA A 83 -10.50 3.24 -4.94
C ALA A 83 -9.67 4.53 -4.99
N ARG A 84 -10.06 5.51 -5.81
CA ARG A 84 -9.41 6.83 -5.86
C ARG A 84 -9.61 7.59 -4.55
N ASP A 85 -10.82 7.58 -4.00
CA ASP A 85 -11.09 8.21 -2.71
C ASP A 85 -10.30 7.56 -1.58
N ALA A 86 -10.24 6.23 -1.57
CA ALA A 86 -9.40 5.48 -0.64
C ALA A 86 -7.91 5.87 -0.77
N LEU A 87 -7.37 6.00 -1.98
CA LEU A 87 -5.99 6.47 -2.18
C LEU A 87 -5.77 7.90 -1.70
N ARG A 88 -6.72 8.80 -1.97
CA ARG A 88 -6.68 10.18 -1.50
C ARG A 88 -6.62 10.23 0.02
N LEU A 89 -7.46 9.46 0.73
CA LEU A 89 -7.45 9.35 2.19
C LEU A 89 -6.16 8.70 2.71
N CYS A 90 -5.65 7.68 1.99
CA CYS A 90 -4.36 7.05 2.29
C CYS A 90 -3.20 8.05 2.26
N ARG A 91 -3.22 8.99 1.32
CA ARG A 91 -2.17 9.99 1.18
C ARG A 91 -2.35 11.16 2.14
N SER A 92 -3.58 11.50 2.53
CA SER A 92 -3.86 12.68 3.34
C SER A 92 -3.64 12.50 4.84
N SER A 93 -3.66 11.27 5.35
CA SER A 93 -3.59 11.03 6.80
C SER A 93 -2.81 9.77 7.15
N LEU A 94 -1.98 9.85 8.19
CA LEU A 94 -1.35 8.68 8.82
C LEU A 94 -2.42 7.68 9.29
N LEU A 95 -3.56 8.17 9.77
CA LEU A 95 -4.54 7.34 10.46
C LEU A 95 -5.65 6.78 9.55
N TYR A 96 -5.73 7.22 8.28
CA TYR A 96 -6.72 6.74 7.31
C TYR A 96 -8.17 6.90 7.82
N PHE A 97 -8.59 8.15 8.04
CA PHE A 97 -9.95 8.53 8.47
C PHE A 97 -10.50 9.62 7.54
#